data_AF-A0AAD9FH10-F1
#
_entry.id   AF-A0AAD9FH10-F1
#
_cell.length_a   1.000
_cell.length_b   1.000
_cell.length_c   1.000
_cell.angle_alpha   90.00
_cell.angle_beta   90.00
_cell.angle_gamma   90.00
#
_symmetry.space_group_name_H-M   'P 1'
#
loop_
_entity.id
_entity.type
_entity.pdbx_description
1 polymer ?
#
loop_
_entity_poly.entity_id
_entity_poly.type
_entity_poly.pdbx_seq_one_letter_code
_entity_poly.pdbx_strand_id
1 'polypeptide(L)'
;MPVTEKDLAEDAPWKKIQQNTFTRWSNEHLKCVNKRIVDLQTDLGDGLRLIALLEVLSHKKMYRKYHPRPNFGQMKLENVSVALEFLDKENIKLVSI
;
A
#
# COMPACT_ATOMS: atom_id res chain seq x y z
N MET A 1 25.80 14.60 -19.02
CA MET A 1 24.99 13.75 -19.92
C MET A 1 23.64 14.43 -20.11
N PRO A 2 23.06 14.47 -21.32
CA PRO A 2 21.75 15.07 -21.52
C PRO A 2 20.67 14.16 -20.91
N VAL A 3 19.73 14.78 -20.20
CA VAL A 3 18.54 14.14 -19.62
C VAL A 3 17.76 13.50 -20.77
N THR A 4 17.50 12.19 -20.70
CA THR A 4 16.80 11.48 -21.77
C THR A 4 15.27 11.70 -21.67
N GLU A 5 14.54 11.52 -22.77
CA GLU A 5 13.06 11.54 -22.81
C GLU A 5 12.44 10.56 -21.79
N LYS A 6 13.15 9.48 -21.47
CA LYS A 6 12.78 8.49 -20.48
C LYS A 6 12.89 9.02 -19.04
N ASP A 7 13.91 9.83 -18.76
CA ASP A 7 14.07 10.52 -17.46
C ASP A 7 13.00 11.60 -17.26
N LEU A 8 12.59 12.29 -18.34
CA LEU A 8 11.48 13.26 -18.30
C LEU A 8 10.12 12.58 -18.03
N ALA A 9 9.94 11.33 -18.46
CA ALA A 9 8.74 10.53 -18.19
C ALA A 9 8.73 9.96 -16.76
N GLU A 10 9.90 9.65 -16.19
CA GLU A 10 10.07 9.23 -14.78
C GLU A 10 9.63 10.35 -13.82
N ASP A 11 9.99 11.60 -14.11
CA ASP A 11 9.70 12.79 -13.29
C ASP A 11 8.45 13.59 -13.71
N ALA A 12 7.53 12.97 -14.45
CA ALA A 12 6.33 13.65 -14.90
C ALA A 12 5.54 14.23 -13.69
N PRO A 13 5.22 15.55 -13.66
CA PRO A 13 4.64 16.21 -12.49
C PRO A 13 3.37 15.56 -11.94
N TRP A 14 2.58 14.93 -12.81
CA TRP A 14 1.34 14.24 -12.42
C TRP A 14 1.59 13.03 -11.53
N LYS A 15 2.73 12.33 -11.64
CA LYS A 15 3.09 11.20 -10.76
C LYS A 15 3.22 11.67 -9.31
N LYS A 16 3.88 12.80 -9.10
CA LYS A 16 4.03 13.42 -7.77
C LYS A 16 2.68 13.88 -7.21
N ILE A 17 1.81 14.45 -8.05
CA ILE A 17 0.45 14.84 -7.64
C ILE A 17 -0.35 13.59 -7.22
N GLN A 18 -0.29 12.52 -8.00
CA GLN A 18 -0.97 11.26 -7.74
C GLN A 18 -0.47 10.62 -6.43
N GLN A 19 0.85 10.53 -6.23
CA GLN A 19 1.45 10.02 -5.00
C GLN A 19 1.00 10.85 -3.79
N ASN A 20 1.06 12.18 -3.87
CA ASN A 20 0.62 13.06 -2.77
C ASN A 20 -0.87 12.87 -2.44
N THR A 21 -1.69 12.73 -3.47
CA THR A 21 -3.14 12.55 -3.32
C THR A 21 -3.45 11.23 -2.64
N PHE A 22 -2.86 10.13 -3.12
CA PHE A 22 -3.05 8.81 -2.52
C PHE A 22 -2.48 8.73 -1.11
N THR A 23 -1.31 9.31 -0.85
CA THR A 23 -0.74 9.36 0.52
C THR A 23 -1.66 10.09 1.48
N ARG A 24 -2.24 11.23 1.08
CA ARG A 24 -3.20 11.97 1.91
C ARG A 24 -4.48 11.17 2.14
N TRP A 25 -5.06 10.62 1.08
CA TRP A 25 -6.27 9.80 1.16
C TRP A 25 -6.08 8.60 2.09
N SER A 26 -4.97 7.86 1.96
CA SER A 26 -4.66 6.73 2.84
C SER A 26 -4.48 7.17 4.29
N ASN A 27 -3.85 8.33 4.53
CA ASN A 27 -3.65 8.86 5.88
C ASN A 27 -4.94 9.32 6.55
N GLU A 28 -5.91 9.87 5.82
CA GLU A 28 -7.22 10.22 6.37
C GLU A 28 -7.93 8.97 6.94
N HIS A 29 -7.84 7.84 6.24
CA HIS A 29 -8.40 6.57 6.73
C HIS A 29 -7.56 5.97 7.85
N LEU A 30 -6.23 5.98 7.76
CA LEU A 30 -5.35 5.36 8.77
C LEU A 30 -5.29 6.13 10.10
N LYS A 31 -5.75 7.39 10.15
CA LYS A 31 -5.79 8.21 11.35
C LYS A 31 -6.58 7.55 12.49
N CYS A 32 -7.68 6.87 12.18
CA CYS A 32 -8.53 6.24 13.20
C CYS A 32 -7.87 5.03 13.88
N VAL A 33 -6.81 4.46 13.29
CA VAL A 33 -6.03 3.33 13.83
C VAL A 33 -4.61 3.73 14.22
N ASN A 34 -4.35 5.04 14.36
CA ASN A 34 -3.06 5.62 14.73
C ASN A 34 -1.89 5.12 13.85
N LYS A 35 -2.11 5.05 12.53
CA LYS A 35 -1.09 4.72 11.54
C LYS A 35 -0.95 5.86 10.54
N ARG A 36 0.24 5.95 9.93
CA ARG A 36 0.56 6.98 8.93
C ARG A 36 1.54 6.44 7.90
N ILE A 37 1.34 6.84 6.65
CA ILE A 37 2.24 6.66 5.50
C ILE A 37 2.93 8.01 5.24
N VAL A 38 4.25 8.00 5.28
CA VAL A 38 5.13 9.11 4.88
C VAL A 38 5.54 8.93 3.43
N ASP A 39 5.94 7.72 3.06
CA ASP A 39 6.32 7.36 1.71
C ASP A 39 5.55 6.13 1.22
N LEU A 40 4.67 6.36 0.24
CA LEU A 40 3.82 5.33 -0.34
C LEU A 40 4.60 4.19 -1.01
N GLN A 41 5.83 4.44 -1.48
CA GLN A 41 6.66 3.42 -2.14
C GLN A 41 7.21 2.39 -1.15
N THR A 42 7.51 2.81 0.08
CA THR A 42 8.25 2.00 1.05
C THR A 42 7.38 1.55 2.22
N ASP A 43 6.47 2.40 2.70
CA ASP A 43 5.73 2.17 3.95
C ASP A 43 4.64 1.08 3.85
N LEU A 44 4.26 0.69 2.64
CA LEU A 44 3.35 -0.43 2.39
C LEU A 44 4.08 -1.78 2.25
N GLY A 45 5.41 -1.77 2.09
CA GLY A 45 6.19 -2.95 1.72
C GLY A 45 6.29 -4.04 2.80
N ASP A 46 5.96 -3.75 4.05
CA ASP A 46 5.87 -4.74 5.13
C ASP A 46 4.46 -5.35 5.30
N GLY A 47 3.49 -4.86 4.51
CA GLY A 47 2.10 -5.26 4.49
C GLY A 47 1.25 -4.76 5.67
N LEU A 48 1.82 -4.21 6.74
CA LEU A 48 1.06 -3.87 7.96
C LEU A 48 0.12 -2.68 7.76
N ARG A 49 0.60 -1.63 7.08
CA ARG A 49 -0.23 -0.46 6.78
C ARG A 49 -1.26 -0.75 5.69
N LEU A 50 -0.91 -1.59 4.72
CA LEU A 50 -1.82 -2.06 3.69
C LEU A 50 -3.01 -2.83 4.31
N ILE A 51 -2.70 -3.80 5.17
CA ILE A 51 -3.71 -4.56 5.93
C ILE A 51 -4.61 -3.62 6.73
N ALA A 52 -4.02 -2.70 7.50
CA ALA A 52 -4.81 -1.78 8.32
C ALA A 52 -5.73 -0.89 7.48
N LEU A 53 -5.25 -0.40 6.33
CA LEU A 53 -6.05 0.40 5.41
C LEU A 53 -7.24 -0.40 4.87
N LEU A 54 -7.03 -1.66 4.45
CA LEU A 54 -8.10 -2.53 3.97
C LEU A 54 -9.13 -2.85 5.06
N GLU A 55 -8.70 -3.09 6.30
CA GLU A 55 -9.63 -3.32 7.41
C GLU A 55 -10.49 -2.08 7.70
N VAL A 56 -9.90 -0.88 7.65
CA VAL A 56 -10.63 0.39 7.85
C VAL A 56 -11.64 0.61 6.73
N LEU A 57 -11.23 0.43 5.47
CA LEU A 57 -12.08 0.68 4.30
C LEU A 57 -13.24 -0.31 4.18
N SER A 58 -12.99 -1.58 4.48
CA SER A 58 -14.00 -2.65 4.38
C SER A 58 -14.87 -2.78 5.63
N HIS A 59 -14.45 -2.18 6.75
CA HIS A 59 -15.01 -2.42 8.08
C HIS A 59 -15.01 -3.91 8.48
N LYS A 60 -14.11 -4.71 7.92
CA LYS A 60 -13.94 -6.14 8.18
C LYS A 60 -12.54 -6.44 8.71
N LYS A 61 -12.39 -7.58 9.36
CA LYS A 61 -11.09 -8.12 9.78
C LYS A 61 -10.52 -9.06 8.73
N MET A 62 -9.19 -9.14 8.67
CA MET A 62 -8.51 -10.09 7.80
C MET A 62 -8.94 -11.52 8.09
N TYR A 63 -9.21 -12.29 7.03
CA TYR A 63 -9.61 -13.70 7.12
C TYR A 63 -8.46 -14.61 7.57
N ARG A 64 -7.22 -14.19 7.31
CA ARG A 64 -6.00 -14.92 7.65
C ARG A 64 -5.18 -14.13 8.66
N LYS A 65 -4.45 -14.87 9.51
CA LYS A 65 -3.45 -14.28 10.40
C LYS A 65 -2.29 -13.72 9.58
N TYR A 66 -1.74 -12.60 10.04
CA TYR A 66 -0.56 -11.95 9.48
C TYR A 66 0.47 -11.71 10.59
N HIS A 67 1.69 -11.35 10.21
CA HIS A 67 2.82 -11.15 11.11
C HIS A 67 2.85 -9.72 11.66
N PRO A 68 2.58 -9.49 12.96
CA PRO A 68 2.59 -8.14 13.53
C PRO A 68 3.99 -7.53 13.66
N ARG A 69 5.04 -8.36 13.55
CA ARG A 69 6.46 -7.95 13.55
C ARG A 69 7.21 -8.64 12.41
N PRO A 70 7.07 -8.16 11.16
CA PRO A 70 7.65 -8.80 9.99
C PRO A 70 9.14 -8.44 9.84
N ASN A 71 9.99 -9.12 10.63
CA ASN A 71 11.43 -8.86 10.65
C ASN A 71 12.16 -9.41 9.41
N PHE A 72 11.60 -10.43 8.76
CA PHE A 72 12.17 -11.08 7.59
C PHE A 72 11.38 -10.76 6.32
N GLY A 73 12.06 -10.74 5.17
CA GLY A 73 11.42 -10.50 3.86
C GLY A 73 10.26 -11.45 3.58
N GLN A 74 10.38 -12.73 3.95
CA GLN A 74 9.30 -13.70 3.80
C GLN A 74 8.05 -13.32 4.61
N MET A 75 8.19 -12.82 5.84
CA MET A 75 7.05 -12.39 6.67
C MET A 75 6.36 -11.16 6.07
N LYS A 76 7.14 -10.23 5.49
CA LYS A 76 6.60 -9.06 4.78
C LYS A 76 5.81 -9.48 3.55
N LEU A 77 6.36 -10.40 2.75
CA LEU A 77 5.67 -10.97 1.58
C LEU A 77 4.38 -11.68 1.99
N GLU A 78 4.41 -12.51 3.03
CA GLU A 78 3.20 -13.17 3.53
C GLU A 78 2.12 -12.18 3.97
N ASN A 79 2.49 -11.07 4.63
CA ASN A 79 1.53 -10.01 4.98
C ASN A 79 0.89 -9.39 3.74
N VAL A 80 1.69 -9.06 2.72
CA VAL A 80 1.17 -8.50 1.47
C VAL A 80 0.26 -9.50 0.77
N SER A 81 0.65 -10.78 0.71
CA SER A 81 -0.20 -11.84 0.13
C SER A 81 -1.55 -11.95 0.85
N VAL A 82 -1.59 -11.87 2.18
CA VAL A 82 -2.84 -11.85 2.95
C VAL A 82 -3.74 -10.67 2.55
N ALA A 83 -3.16 -9.48 2.34
CA ALA A 83 -3.91 -8.32 1.89
C ALA A 83 -4.47 -8.49 0.46
N LEU A 84 -3.69 -9.08 -0.45
CA LEU A 84 -4.11 -9.33 -1.83
C LEU A 84 -5.21 -10.40 -1.90
N GLU A 85 -5.09 -11.49 -1.13
CA GLU A 85 -6.13 -12.51 -1.01
C GLU A 85 -7.44 -11.95 -0.43
N PHE A 86 -7.34 -10.99 0.50
CA PHE A 86 -8.52 -10.31 1.02
C PHE A 86 -9.27 -9.55 -0.08
N LEU A 87 -8.53 -8.81 -0.93
CA LEU A 87 -9.10 -8.07 -2.06
C LEU A 87 -9.77 -8.99 -3.07
N ASP A 88 -9.14 -10.12 -3.39
CA ASP A 88 -9.69 -11.14 -4.29
C ASP A 88 -11.02 -11.71 -3.77
N LYS A 89 -11.07 -12.05 -2.47
CA LYS A 89 -12.30 -12.54 -1.81
C LYS A 89 -13.43 -11.50 -1.75
N GLU A 90 -13.10 -10.22 -1.70
CA GLU A 90 -14.07 -9.12 -1.75
C GLU A 90 -14.50 -8.80 -3.20
N ASN A 91 -14.08 -9.59 -4.19
CA ASN A 91 -14.33 -9.38 -5.62
C ASN A 91 -13.79 -8.04 -6.15
N ILE A 92 -12.70 -7.54 -5.55
CA ILE A 92 -12.02 -6.33 -6.03
C ILE A 92 -10.99 -6.75 -7.06
N LYS A 93 -11.26 -6.42 -8.33
CA LYS A 93 -10.36 -6.76 -9.45
C LYS A 93 -9.06 -5.99 -9.37
N LEU A 94 -7.96 -6.73 -9.20
CA LEU A 94 -6.60 -6.22 -9.31
C LEU A 94 -6.09 -6.41 -10.74
N VAL A 95 -5.39 -5.43 -11.28
CA VAL A 95 -4.81 -5.49 -12.63
C VAL A 95 -3.33 -5.14 -12.53
N SER A 96 -2.48 -6.10 -12.92
CA SER A 96 -1.02 -5.93 -13.03
C SER A 96 -0.35 -5.39 -11.75
N ILE A 97 -0.50 -6.11 -10.64
CA ILE A 97 0.18 -5.86 -9.35
C ILE A 97 1.33 -6.85 -9.17
#